data_AF-A0A6V8DWV3-F1
#
_entry.id   AF-A0A6V8DWV3-F1
#
_cell.length_a   1.000
_cell.length_b   1.000
_cell.length_c   1.000
_cell.angle_alpha   90.00
_cell.angle_beta   90.00
_cell.angle_gamma   90.00
#
_symmetry.space_group_name_H-M   'P 1'
#
loop_
_entity.id
_entity.type
_entity.pdbx_description
1 polymer ?
#
loop_
_entity_poly.entity_id
_entity_poly.type
_entity_poly.pdbx_seq_one_letter_code
_entity_poly.pdbx_strand_id
1 'polypeptide(L)'
;AFPRGGLSVIYPAKQTLDIRLGGDFVAVRVFDHPSARALSERVGPVTATSANEAGEEPANTVAEAALELGLPEIAVIAGERATGLGSTFVKINFETHDPLVTIIREGVVPTRDVVTWWKNRH
;
A
#
# COMPACT_ATOMS: atom_id res chain seq x y z
N ALA A 1 -3.74 4.77 17.36
CA ALA A 1 -3.65 3.77 16.27
C ALA A 1 -3.91 4.48 14.94
N PHE A 2 -3.32 4.03 13.84
CA PHE A 2 -3.53 4.62 12.52
C PHE A 2 -4.76 4.04 11.81
N PRO A 3 -5.39 4.78 10.87
CA PRO A 3 -6.45 4.23 10.04
C PRO A 3 -5.94 3.02 9.24
N ARG A 4 -6.81 2.03 9.06
CA ARG A 4 -6.51 0.84 8.25
C ARG A 4 -6.19 1.28 6.82
N GLY A 5 -5.21 0.63 6.19
CA GLY A 5 -4.73 1.00 4.87
C GLY A 5 -3.98 2.33 4.78
N GLY A 6 -3.87 3.08 5.89
CA GLY A 6 -3.18 4.37 5.92
C GLY A 6 -1.65 4.25 5.87
N LEU A 7 -1.09 3.09 6.22
CA LEU A 7 0.36 2.83 6.19
C LEU A 7 0.70 1.66 5.26
N SER A 8 1.80 1.82 4.52
CA SER A 8 2.56 0.72 3.92
C SER A 8 3.89 0.60 4.66
N VAL A 9 4.15 -0.55 5.26
CA VAL A 9 5.36 -0.76 6.07
C VAL A 9 6.35 -1.61 5.29
N ILE A 10 7.57 -1.11 5.13
CA ILE A 10 8.67 -1.81 4.47
C ILE A 10 9.37 -2.69 5.50
N TYR A 11 9.47 -3.97 5.17
CA TYR A 11 10.18 -4.98 5.95
C TYR A 11 11.33 -5.58 5.13
N PRO A 12 12.40 -6.06 5.78
CA PRO A 12 13.32 -6.97 5.12
C PRO A 12 12.57 -8.24 4.69
N ALA A 13 12.84 -8.71 3.48
CA ALA A 13 12.29 -9.96 2.99
C ALA A 13 12.97 -11.14 3.70
N LYS A 14 12.22 -12.22 3.95
CA LYS A 14 12.78 -13.45 4.57
C LYS A 14 13.81 -14.14 3.66
N GLN A 15 13.62 -13.99 2.35
CA GLN A 15 14.50 -14.40 1.27
C GLN A 15 14.36 -13.36 0.17
N THR A 16 15.40 -13.15 -0.64
CA THR A 16 15.33 -12.21 -1.77
C THR A 16 14.15 -12.57 -2.67
N LEU A 17 13.23 -11.63 -2.83
CA LEU A 17 12.05 -11.77 -3.67
C LEU A 17 12.38 -11.40 -5.13
N ASP A 18 11.44 -11.65 -6.02
CA ASP A 18 11.49 -11.10 -7.37
C ASP A 18 11.71 -9.58 -7.32
N ILE A 19 12.56 -9.05 -8.19
CA ILE A 19 12.90 -7.62 -8.21
C ILE A 19 11.67 -6.74 -8.42
N ARG A 20 10.65 -7.24 -9.12
CA ARG A 20 9.36 -6.55 -9.32
C ARG A 20 8.58 -6.33 -8.02
N LEU A 21 8.90 -7.09 -6.97
CA LEU A 21 8.31 -6.99 -5.63
C LEU A 21 9.17 -6.16 -4.66
N GLY A 22 10.44 -5.93 -4.98
CA GLY A 22 11.38 -5.14 -4.16
C GLY A 22 12.65 -5.86 -3.72
N GLY A 23 12.88 -7.12 -4.13
CA GLY A 23 14.13 -7.84 -3.84
C GLY A 23 14.27 -8.17 -2.34
N ASP A 24 15.29 -7.58 -1.69
CA ASP A 24 15.60 -7.81 -0.27
C ASP A 24 14.64 -7.09 0.69
N PHE A 25 13.75 -6.24 0.17
CA PHE A 25 12.75 -5.53 0.96
C PHE A 25 11.37 -5.69 0.31
N VAL A 26 10.32 -5.65 1.13
CA VAL A 26 8.93 -5.69 0.68
C VAL A 26 8.07 -4.73 1.48
N ALA A 27 7.26 -3.94 0.78
CA ALA A 27 6.24 -3.09 1.39
C ALA A 27 4.94 -3.88 1.58
N VAL A 28 4.43 -3.92 2.81
CA VAL A 28 3.19 -4.60 3.17
C VAL A 28 2.16 -3.60 3.66
N ARG A 29 0.93 -3.71 3.14
CA ARG A 29 -0.21 -2.90 3.54
C ARG A 29 -1.44 -3.78 3.74
N VAL A 30 -2.21 -3.46 4.76
CA VAL A 30 -3.54 -4.07 4.96
C VAL A 30 -4.57 -3.27 4.16
N PHE A 31 -5.33 -3.93 3.28
CA PHE A 31 -6.39 -3.27 2.53
C PHE A 31 -7.48 -2.71 3.47
N ASP A 32 -7.89 -1.47 3.20
CA ASP A 32 -9.03 -0.85 3.88
C ASP A 32 -10.35 -1.29 3.24
N HIS A 33 -10.41 -1.21 1.90
CA HIS A 33 -11.61 -1.56 1.12
C HIS A 33 -12.07 -3.00 1.38
N PRO A 34 -13.34 -3.23 1.77
CA PRO A 34 -13.85 -4.54 2.13
C PRO A 34 -13.66 -5.60 1.02
N SER A 35 -13.95 -5.26 -0.24
CA SER A 35 -13.80 -6.21 -1.35
C SER A 35 -12.35 -6.62 -1.61
N ALA A 36 -11.39 -5.68 -1.49
CA ALA A 36 -9.96 -5.99 -1.67
C ALA A 36 -9.44 -6.88 -0.53
N ARG A 37 -9.95 -6.68 0.69
CA ARG A 37 -9.66 -7.55 1.82
C ARG A 37 -10.25 -8.95 1.63
N ALA A 38 -11.53 -9.05 1.26
CA ALA A 38 -12.17 -10.34 1.02
C ALA A 38 -11.48 -11.13 -0.10
N LEU A 39 -11.01 -10.43 -1.16
CA LEU A 39 -10.17 -11.03 -2.18
C LEU A 39 -8.88 -11.59 -1.59
N SER A 40 -8.13 -10.77 -0.85
CA SER A 40 -6.85 -11.21 -0.25
C SER A 40 -7.02 -12.33 0.79
N GLU A 41 -8.12 -12.35 1.55
CA GLU A 41 -8.44 -13.45 2.46
C GLU A 41 -8.72 -14.76 1.71
N ARG A 42 -9.24 -14.68 0.47
CA ARG A 42 -9.53 -15.85 -0.36
C ARG A 42 -8.33 -16.36 -1.14
N VAL A 43 -7.50 -15.47 -1.69
CA VAL A 43 -6.40 -15.85 -2.62
C VAL A 43 -5.01 -15.73 -1.99
N GLY A 44 -4.90 -15.15 -0.79
CA GLY A 44 -3.63 -14.82 -0.16
C GLY A 44 -3.17 -13.38 -0.44
N PRO A 45 -1.88 -13.07 -0.21
CA PRO A 45 -1.32 -11.74 -0.45
C PRO A 45 -1.47 -11.32 -1.91
N VAL A 46 -1.87 -10.06 -2.13
CA VAL A 46 -2.06 -9.49 -3.47
C VAL A 46 -1.05 -8.37 -3.68
N THR A 47 -0.33 -8.43 -4.79
CA THR A 47 0.55 -7.34 -5.25
C THR A 47 -0.30 -6.36 -6.05
N ALA A 48 -0.28 -5.08 -5.68
CA ALA A 48 -1.10 -4.07 -6.34
C ALA A 48 -0.31 -2.78 -6.56
N THR A 49 -0.37 -2.27 -7.77
CA THR A 49 0.05 -0.91 -8.15
C THR A 49 -1.20 -0.04 -8.31
N SER A 50 -1.02 1.24 -8.67
CA SER A 50 -2.13 2.00 -9.22
C SER A 50 -2.60 1.37 -10.54
N ALA A 51 -3.91 1.32 -10.76
CA ALA A 51 -4.53 0.67 -11.91
C ALA A 51 -4.62 1.65 -13.08
N ASN A 52 -3.46 1.94 -13.68
CA ASN A 52 -3.31 2.86 -14.81
C ASN A 52 -2.04 2.52 -15.60
N GLU A 53 -1.94 3.04 -16.82
CA GLU A 53 -0.70 2.99 -17.58
C GLU A 53 0.40 3.80 -16.88
N ALA A 54 1.63 3.31 -16.96
CA ALA A 54 2.76 3.93 -16.28
C ALA A 54 3.01 5.36 -16.82
N GLY A 55 2.93 6.34 -15.94
CA GLY A 55 3.09 7.76 -16.28
C GLY A 55 1.78 8.53 -16.40
N GLU A 56 0.65 7.83 -16.49
CA GLU A 56 -0.67 8.44 -16.54
C GLU A 56 -1.26 8.64 -15.15
N GLU A 57 -2.16 9.61 -15.02
CA GLU A 57 -2.96 9.77 -13.81
C GLU A 57 -3.99 8.64 -13.72
N PRO A 58 -4.20 8.03 -12.54
CA PRO A 58 -5.18 6.97 -12.45
C PRO A 58 -6.60 7.51 -12.63
N ALA A 59 -7.43 6.76 -13.36
CA ALA A 59 -8.83 7.12 -13.62
C ALA A 59 -9.66 7.33 -12.35
N ASN A 60 -10.76 8.08 -12.47
CA ASN A 60 -11.61 8.43 -11.32
C ASN A 60 -12.61 7.33 -10.98
N THR A 61 -12.95 6.47 -11.95
CA THR A 61 -13.86 5.34 -11.75
C THR A 61 -13.19 4.02 -12.11
N VAL A 62 -13.71 2.93 -11.55
CA VAL A 62 -13.25 1.57 -11.90
C VAL A 62 -13.56 1.24 -13.36
N ALA A 63 -14.69 1.72 -13.90
CA ALA A 63 -15.09 1.48 -15.28
C ALA A 63 -14.13 2.17 -16.28
N GLU A 64 -13.75 3.42 -16.00
CA GLU A 64 -12.75 4.14 -16.79
C GLU A 64 -11.39 3.43 -16.73
N ALA A 65 -10.91 3.06 -15.54
CA ALA A 65 -9.64 2.35 -15.40
C ALA A 65 -9.64 1.01 -16.16
N ALA A 66 -10.74 0.27 -16.11
CA ALA A 66 -10.89 -0.99 -16.84
C ALA A 66 -10.88 -0.80 -18.35
N LEU A 67 -11.55 0.26 -18.84
CA LEU A 67 -11.57 0.60 -20.25
C LEU A 67 -10.19 1.02 -20.75
N GLU A 68 -9.50 1.90 -20.01
CA GLU A 68 -8.14 2.36 -20.33
C GLU A 68 -7.14 1.21 -20.37
N LEU A 69 -7.23 0.26 -19.43
CA LEU A 69 -6.36 -0.91 -19.36
C LEU A 69 -6.80 -2.06 -20.29
N GLY A 70 -7.91 -1.93 -21.03
CA GLY A 70 -8.44 -2.98 -21.91
C GLY A 70 -8.82 -4.27 -21.16
N LEU A 71 -9.27 -4.16 -19.91
CA LEU A 71 -9.58 -5.31 -19.07
C LEU A 71 -10.95 -5.91 -19.43
N PRO A 72 -11.08 -7.25 -19.46
CA PRO A 72 -12.37 -7.90 -19.64
C PRO A 72 -13.24 -7.73 -18.40
N GLU A 73 -14.57 -7.78 -18.55
CA GLU A 73 -15.54 -7.58 -17.45
C GLU A 73 -15.27 -8.50 -16.24
N ILE A 74 -14.83 -9.74 -16.48
CA ILE A 74 -14.48 -10.70 -15.41
C ILE A 74 -13.32 -10.24 -14.50
N ALA A 75 -12.47 -9.33 -14.99
CA ALA A 75 -11.35 -8.77 -14.24
C ALA A 75 -11.74 -7.50 -13.45
N VAL A 76 -13.01 -7.08 -13.50
CA VAL A 76 -13.48 -5.81 -12.95
C VAL A 76 -14.45 -6.06 -11.80
N ILE A 77 -14.16 -5.47 -10.64
CA ILE A 77 -15.10 -5.41 -9.52
C ILE A 77 -15.66 -4.00 -9.46
N ALA A 78 -16.93 -3.84 -9.81
CA ALA A 78 -17.58 -2.53 -9.80
C ALA A 78 -17.49 -1.84 -8.43
N GLY A 79 -17.29 -0.53 -8.45
CA GLY A 79 -17.18 0.29 -7.25
C GLY A 79 -16.71 1.70 -7.57
N GLU A 80 -16.69 2.55 -6.55
CA GLU A 80 -16.16 3.91 -6.64
C GLU A 80 -14.71 3.94 -6.16
N ARG A 81 -13.90 4.82 -6.77
CA ARG A 81 -12.54 5.04 -6.31
C ARG A 81 -12.55 5.97 -5.11
N ALA A 82 -11.92 5.55 -4.01
CA ALA A 82 -11.51 6.48 -2.98
C ALA A 82 -10.46 7.45 -3.55
N THR A 83 -10.78 8.73 -3.64
CA THR A 83 -9.84 9.77 -4.08
C THR A 83 -8.97 10.24 -2.90
N GLY A 84 -7.78 10.74 -3.21
CA GLY A 84 -6.85 11.29 -2.22
C GLY A 84 -5.46 10.66 -2.25
N LEU A 85 -4.65 11.01 -1.25
CA LEU A 85 -3.29 10.51 -1.13
C LEU A 85 -3.28 9.01 -0.82
N GLY A 86 -2.33 8.29 -1.41
CA GLY A 86 -2.07 6.90 -1.05
C GLY A 86 -1.58 6.73 0.39
N SER A 87 -1.33 5.49 0.80
CA SER A 87 -0.77 5.21 2.12
C SER A 87 0.61 5.86 2.32
N THR A 88 0.89 6.27 3.55
CA THR A 88 2.23 6.72 3.96
C THR A 88 3.18 5.52 4.04
N PHE A 89 4.36 5.63 3.44
CA PHE A 89 5.37 4.59 3.45
C PHE A 89 6.35 4.80 4.58
N VAL A 90 6.49 3.78 5.42
CA VAL A 90 7.42 3.79 6.55
C VAL A 90 8.33 2.56 6.49
N LYS A 91 9.61 2.74 6.78
CA LYS A 91 10.59 1.66 6.98
C LYS A 91 10.96 1.64 8.45
N ILE A 92 10.85 0.48 9.08
CA ILE A 92 11.25 0.31 10.48
C ILE A 92 12.52 -0.55 10.50
N ASN A 93 13.59 -0.01 11.07
CA ASN A 93 14.81 -0.77 11.34
C ASN A 93 14.75 -1.32 12.76
N PHE A 94 14.81 -2.65 12.90
CA PHE A 94 14.79 -3.35 14.19
C PHE A 94 16.18 -3.91 14.61
N GLU A 95 17.25 -3.61 13.86
CA GLU A 95 18.59 -4.12 14.13
C GLU A 95 19.29 -3.42 15.30
N THR A 96 18.80 -2.24 15.71
CA THR A 96 19.34 -1.43 16.79
C THR A 96 18.51 -1.55 18.07
N HIS A 97 19.15 -1.35 19.23
CA HIS A 97 18.45 -1.31 20.53
C HIS A 97 17.34 -0.25 20.56
N ASP A 98 17.57 0.87 19.88
CA ASP A 98 16.55 1.89 19.59
C ASP A 98 16.12 1.76 18.13
N PRO A 99 14.97 1.14 17.83
CA PRO A 99 14.51 1.01 16.46
C PRO A 99 14.31 2.39 15.82
N LEU A 100 14.64 2.50 14.54
CA LEU A 100 14.52 3.74 13.78
C LEU A 100 13.37 3.63 12.78
N VAL A 101 12.50 4.63 12.76
CA VAL A 101 11.45 4.77 11.74
C VAL A 101 11.84 5.82 10.73
N THR A 102 11.97 5.41 9.48
CA THR A 102 12.20 6.30 8.34
C THR A 102 10.92 6.41 7.54
N ILE A 103 10.45 7.64 7.32
CA ILE A 103 9.32 7.89 6.42
C ILE A 103 9.90 8.01 5.01
N ILE A 104 9.51 7.09 4.13
CA ILE A 104 9.98 7.05 2.75
C ILE A 104 9.13 7.97 1.87
N ARG A 105 7.83 8.06 2.17
CA ARG A 105 6.88 8.90 1.45
C ARG A 105 5.70 9.24 2.33
N GLU A 106 5.39 10.52 2.48
CA GLU A 106 4.16 10.97 3.12
C GLU A 106 2.93 10.66 2.24
N GLY A 107 1.85 10.25 2.89
CA GLY A 107 0.56 9.95 2.27
C GLY A 107 -0.58 10.38 3.19
N VAL A 108 -1.66 9.61 3.23
CA VAL A 108 -2.85 9.93 4.05
C VAL A 108 -2.58 10.04 5.55
N VAL A 109 -1.52 9.40 6.06
CA VAL A 109 -1.07 9.56 7.45
C VAL A 109 0.08 10.58 7.49
N PRO A 110 -0.14 11.78 8.08
CA PRO A 110 0.90 12.81 8.15
C PRO A 110 2.17 12.34 8.86
N THR A 111 3.33 12.82 8.42
CA THR A 111 4.63 12.55 9.04
C THR A 111 4.63 12.85 10.53
N ARG A 112 4.02 13.98 10.94
CA ARG A 112 3.94 14.37 12.35
C ARG A 112 3.22 13.32 13.21
N ASP A 113 2.21 12.65 12.67
CA ASP A 113 1.42 11.67 13.41
C ASP A 113 2.23 10.38 13.57
N VAL A 114 2.96 9.97 12.53
CA VAL A 114 3.93 8.86 12.59
C VAL A 114 5.00 9.12 13.64
N VAL A 115 5.62 10.31 13.62
CA VAL A 115 6.68 10.69 14.57
C VAL A 115 6.16 10.76 16.00
N THR A 116 4.98 11.37 16.20
CA THR A 116 4.37 11.50 17.53
C THR A 116 4.03 10.13 18.11
N TRP A 117 3.41 9.27 17.30
CA TRP A 117 3.10 7.90 17.72
C TRP A 117 4.37 7.11 18.07
N TRP A 118 5.44 7.25 17.28
CA TRP A 118 6.70 6.56 17.54
C TRP A 118 7.34 6.97 18.87
N LYS A 119 7.35 8.28 19.17
CA LYS A 119 7.89 8.84 20.43
C LYS A 119 7.09 8.41 21.66
N ASN A 120 5.78 8.21 21.50
CA ASN A 120 4.85 7.87 22.58
C ASN A 120 4.57 6.37 22.69
N ARG A 121 5.38 5.50 22.07
CA ARG A 121 5.20 4.03 22.16
C ARG A 121 5.66 3.44 23.51
N HIS A 122 6.20 4.27 24.39
CA HIS A 122 6.62 3.93 25.76
C HIS A 122 5.48 4.11 26.76
#